data_AF-A0A537Z2U0-F1
#
_entry.id   AF-A0A537Z2U0-F1
#
_cell.length_a   1.000
_cell.length_b   1.000
_cell.length_c   1.000
_cell.angle_alpha   90.00
_cell.angle_beta   90.00
_cell.angle_gamma   90.00
#
_symmetry.space_group_name_H-M   'P 1'
#
loop_
_entity.id
_entity.type
_entity.pdbx_description
1 polymer ?
#
loop_
_entity_poly.entity_id
_entity_poly.type
_entity_poly.pdbx_seq_one_letter_code
_entity_poly.pdbx_strand_id
1 'polypeptide(L)'
;MLLAELNIRHTRRHMPTRRVALGDVYLPTAGPAFGASLLAAVVSEHLLELDEDQQELVPKLLRDARKGLTVPRIAMRYRLQTDTHGLDRSRHRIVDETFGGDRRRVILELDKHSRPDPQLIGAIMAIATMPPGAREIGLRAIERVLRSPGQLPEGMTVRRMYEGIPGARPPLAGSFTPVGGPDDVTRSWEGIPAERRWAMEVLGLRAGMALEHDDVQHRFRRLVRLAHPDHGAVRDGAAERIAELADARALLLTVIATHSRSANEPTSMTAERAG
;
A
#
# COMPACT_ATOMS: atom_id res chain seq x y z
N MET A 1 0.09 15.46 -7.90
CA MET A 1 -0.18 14.55 -9.04
C MET A 1 0.69 13.31 -8.91
N LEU A 2 0.18 12.09 -9.10
CA LEU A 2 1.03 10.89 -9.08
C LEU A 2 1.89 10.81 -10.35
N LEU A 3 3.16 10.52 -10.17
CA LEU A 3 4.16 10.37 -11.23
C LEU A 3 4.61 8.91 -11.41
N ALA A 4 4.67 8.14 -10.32
CA ALA A 4 4.89 6.70 -10.33
C ALA A 4 4.35 6.07 -9.03
N GLU A 5 3.90 4.81 -9.09
CA GLU A 5 3.49 4.02 -7.92
C GLU A 5 3.91 2.56 -8.07
N LEU A 6 4.43 2.00 -6.98
CA LEU A 6 4.77 0.60 -6.83
C LEU A 6 4.04 0.05 -5.61
N ASN A 7 3.08 -0.86 -5.81
CA ASN A 7 2.48 -1.62 -4.72
C ASN A 7 3.13 -3.00 -4.62
N ILE A 8 3.65 -3.33 -3.44
CA ILE A 8 4.27 -4.62 -3.14
C ILE A 8 3.37 -5.32 -2.13
N ARG A 9 2.94 -6.53 -2.49
CA ARG A 9 2.18 -7.40 -1.62
C ARG A 9 3.13 -8.35 -0.92
N HIS A 10 3.09 -8.41 0.40
CA HIS A 10 4.02 -9.26 1.14
C HIS A 10 3.37 -9.85 2.37
N THR A 11 3.96 -10.93 2.87
CA THR A 11 3.56 -11.43 4.18
C THR A 11 3.74 -10.34 5.24
N ARG A 12 2.80 -10.26 6.19
CA ARG A 12 2.88 -9.39 7.37
C ARG A 12 4.15 -9.71 8.17
N ARG A 13 4.75 -8.68 8.78
CA ARG A 13 6.06 -8.75 9.48
C ARG A 13 6.18 -9.88 10.51
N HIS A 14 5.09 -10.24 11.17
CA HIS A 14 5.05 -11.23 12.27
C HIS A 14 4.61 -12.64 11.84
N MET A 15 4.29 -12.84 10.57
CA MET A 15 3.84 -14.12 10.08
C MET A 15 5.04 -14.98 9.61
N PRO A 16 5.03 -16.30 9.87
CA PRO A 16 6.17 -17.16 9.57
C PRO A 16 6.36 -17.41 8.07
N THR A 17 5.30 -17.29 7.27
CA THR A 17 5.35 -17.50 5.83
C THR A 17 6.07 -16.35 5.14
N ARG A 18 6.85 -16.62 4.09
CA ARG A 18 7.56 -15.59 3.32
C ARG A 18 7.06 -15.57 1.90
N ARG A 19 6.09 -14.71 1.61
CA ARG A 19 5.44 -14.55 0.30
C ARG A 19 5.60 -13.12 -0.19
N VAL A 20 5.85 -12.95 -1.49
CA VAL A 20 5.90 -11.65 -2.17
C VAL A 20 5.16 -11.76 -3.49
N ALA A 21 4.32 -10.76 -3.76
CA ALA A 21 3.65 -10.57 -5.04
C ALA A 21 3.67 -9.08 -5.40
N LEU A 22 3.44 -8.78 -6.68
CA LEU A 22 3.17 -7.42 -7.11
C LEU A 22 1.68 -7.12 -6.90
N GLY A 23 1.38 -5.91 -6.41
CA GLY A 23 0.06 -5.33 -6.55
C GLY A 23 -0.03 -4.50 -7.83
N ASP A 24 -0.96 -3.56 -7.86
CA ASP A 24 -1.07 -2.60 -8.97
C ASP A 24 0.21 -1.78 -9.09
N VAL A 25 0.70 -1.61 -10.32
CA VAL A 25 1.91 -0.83 -10.61
C VAL A 25 1.63 0.22 -11.67
N TYR A 26 2.14 1.42 -11.44
CA TYR A 26 2.16 2.50 -12.41
C TYR A 26 3.60 3.00 -12.54
N LEU A 27 4.31 2.51 -13.56
CA LEU A 27 5.74 2.75 -13.74
C LEU A 27 6.02 3.38 -15.11
N PRO A 28 5.75 4.69 -15.30
CA PRO A 28 6.00 5.36 -16.56
C PRO A 28 7.46 5.25 -17.01
N THR A 29 7.62 4.93 -18.29
CA THR A 29 8.93 4.71 -18.93
C THR A 29 9.32 5.86 -19.87
N ALA A 30 8.39 6.78 -20.15
CA ALA A 30 8.61 7.94 -20.99
C ALA A 30 9.00 9.17 -20.14
N GLY A 31 9.56 10.19 -20.79
CA GLY A 31 9.93 11.44 -20.12
C GLY A 31 11.02 11.22 -19.05
N PRO A 32 10.86 11.74 -17.81
CA PRO A 32 11.86 11.59 -16.74
C PRO A 32 12.08 10.16 -16.21
N ALA A 33 11.43 9.15 -16.80
CA ALA A 33 11.55 7.74 -16.44
C ALA A 33 11.29 7.48 -14.93
N PHE A 34 10.26 8.11 -14.37
CA PHE A 34 9.90 8.00 -12.94
C PHE A 34 9.73 6.56 -12.46
N GLY A 35 9.31 5.62 -13.33
CA GLY A 35 9.27 4.20 -12.99
C GLY A 35 10.65 3.67 -12.58
N ALA A 36 11.67 3.89 -13.40
CA ALA A 36 13.04 3.44 -13.11
C ALA A 36 13.62 4.12 -11.86
N SER A 37 13.36 5.42 -11.69
CA SER A 37 13.79 6.19 -10.53
C SER A 37 13.16 5.68 -9.23
N LEU A 38 11.86 5.35 -9.24
CA LEU A 38 11.17 4.79 -8.10
C LEU A 38 11.73 3.41 -7.71
N LEU A 39 11.93 2.52 -8.69
CA LEU A 39 12.48 1.18 -8.41
C LEU A 39 13.90 1.26 -7.84
N ALA A 40 14.76 2.11 -8.41
CA ALA A 40 16.11 2.33 -7.91
C ALA A 40 16.10 2.92 -6.49
N ALA A 41 15.21 3.88 -6.21
CA ALA A 41 15.06 4.45 -4.88
C ALA A 41 14.61 3.42 -3.84
N VAL A 42 13.63 2.59 -4.15
CA VAL A 42 13.17 1.51 -3.26
C VAL A 42 14.30 0.53 -2.97
N VAL A 43 15.09 0.15 -3.98
CA VAL A 43 16.26 -0.72 -3.75
C VAL A 43 17.30 -0.01 -2.90
N SER A 44 17.65 1.24 -3.20
CA SER A 44 18.67 2.01 -2.45
C SER A 44 18.32 2.15 -0.97
N GLU A 45 17.04 2.42 -0.68
CA GLU A 45 16.53 2.62 0.67
C GLU A 45 16.50 1.32 1.50
N HIS A 46 16.32 0.16 0.87
CA HIS A 46 16.18 -1.12 1.60
C HIS A 46 17.42 -2.01 1.54
N LEU A 47 18.33 -1.79 0.59
CA LEU A 47 19.52 -2.62 0.41
C LEU A 47 20.40 -2.62 1.67
N LEU A 48 20.60 -1.46 2.29
CA LEU A 48 21.44 -1.30 3.48
C LEU A 48 20.82 -1.90 4.75
N GLU A 49 19.55 -2.27 4.70
CA GLU A 49 18.84 -2.90 5.83
C GLU A 49 18.85 -4.44 5.74
N LEU A 50 19.40 -4.99 4.65
CA LEU A 50 19.57 -6.42 4.48
C LEU A 50 20.82 -6.93 5.21
N ASP A 51 20.74 -8.17 5.71
CA ASP A 51 21.93 -8.90 6.14
C ASP A 51 22.88 -9.19 4.96
N GLU A 52 24.17 -9.38 5.25
CA GLU A 52 25.20 -9.61 4.23
C GLU A 52 24.86 -10.80 3.31
N ASP A 53 24.39 -11.91 3.90
CA ASP A 53 23.91 -13.09 3.16
C ASP A 53 22.81 -12.74 2.14
N GLN A 54 21.84 -11.90 2.52
CA GLN A 54 20.77 -11.45 1.61
C GLN A 54 21.32 -10.52 0.54
N GLN A 55 22.23 -9.61 0.88
CA GLN A 55 22.85 -8.69 -0.09
C GLN A 55 23.58 -9.46 -1.19
N GLU A 56 24.29 -10.54 -0.84
CA GLU A 56 24.98 -11.42 -1.81
C GLU A 56 24.04 -12.10 -2.83
N LEU A 57 22.76 -12.29 -2.47
CA LEU A 57 21.76 -12.90 -3.35
C LEU A 57 21.17 -11.92 -4.38
N VAL A 58 21.26 -10.61 -4.14
CA VAL A 58 20.64 -9.57 -4.99
C VAL A 58 21.19 -9.58 -6.43
N PRO A 59 22.53 -9.66 -6.68
CA PRO A 59 23.07 -9.70 -8.04
C PRO A 59 22.59 -10.91 -8.86
N LYS A 60 22.30 -12.04 -8.20
CA LYS A 60 21.71 -13.21 -8.88
C LYS A 60 20.28 -12.92 -9.29
N LEU A 61 19.46 -12.35 -8.40
CA LEU A 61 18.06 -12.03 -8.71
C LEU A 61 17.94 -10.98 -9.83
N LEU A 62 18.83 -9.97 -9.87
CA LEU A 62 18.87 -9.00 -10.96
C LEU A 62 19.25 -9.61 -12.31
N ARG A 63 20.23 -10.53 -12.33
CA ARG A 63 20.61 -11.26 -13.54
C ARG A 63 19.44 -12.07 -14.10
N ASP A 64 18.67 -12.71 -13.22
CA ASP A 64 17.44 -13.41 -13.61
C ASP A 64 16.42 -12.41 -14.19
N ALA A 65 16.20 -11.28 -13.52
CA ALA A 65 15.25 -10.25 -13.95
C ALA A 65 15.55 -9.63 -15.33
N ARG A 66 16.81 -9.60 -15.77
CA ARG A 66 17.17 -9.12 -17.11
C ARG A 66 16.47 -9.89 -18.23
N LYS A 67 16.27 -11.20 -18.05
CA LYS A 67 15.59 -12.09 -19.01
C LYS A 67 14.07 -12.16 -18.78
N GLY A 68 13.56 -11.47 -17.76
CA GLY A 68 12.23 -11.69 -17.20
C GLY A 68 12.27 -12.72 -16.07
N LEU A 69 11.37 -12.58 -15.10
CA LEU A 69 11.27 -13.49 -13.95
C LEU A 69 10.08 -14.41 -14.11
N THR A 70 10.32 -15.72 -14.12
CA THR A 70 9.26 -16.72 -13.99
C THR A 70 8.75 -16.77 -12.56
N VAL A 71 7.43 -16.75 -12.41
CA VAL A 71 6.71 -16.82 -11.13
C VAL A 71 5.62 -17.88 -11.28
N PRO A 72 5.43 -18.81 -10.32
CA PRO A 72 6.00 -18.82 -8.96
C PRO A 72 7.43 -19.35 -8.88
N ARG A 73 8.22 -18.84 -7.93
CA ARG A 73 9.56 -19.35 -7.59
C ARG A 73 10.00 -18.96 -6.19
N ILE A 74 11.12 -19.50 -5.73
CA ILE A 74 11.78 -19.05 -4.49
C ILE A 74 12.98 -18.17 -4.86
N ALA A 75 13.12 -17.03 -4.19
CA ALA A 75 14.31 -16.18 -4.21
C ALA A 75 14.48 -15.46 -2.87
N MET A 76 15.72 -15.33 -2.38
CA MET A 76 16.05 -14.64 -1.12
C MET A 76 15.19 -15.09 0.08
N ARG A 77 14.90 -16.41 0.17
CA ARG A 77 14.03 -17.03 1.20
C ARG A 77 12.53 -16.65 1.10
N TYR A 78 12.09 -15.93 0.06
CA TYR A 78 10.67 -15.66 -0.21
C TYR A 78 10.15 -16.45 -1.40
N ARG A 79 8.88 -16.86 -1.31
CA ARG A 79 8.09 -17.35 -2.43
C ARG A 79 7.53 -16.17 -3.21
N LEU A 80 8.04 -15.96 -4.42
CA LEU A 80 7.49 -15.03 -5.40
C LEU A 80 6.25 -15.69 -6.02
N GLN A 81 5.15 -14.96 -6.09
CA GLN A 81 3.86 -15.46 -6.56
C GLN A 81 3.01 -14.32 -7.17
N THR A 82 1.87 -14.68 -7.76
CA THR A 82 0.87 -13.73 -8.29
C THR A 82 -0.32 -13.54 -7.35
N ASP A 83 -0.69 -14.57 -6.58
CA ASP A 83 -1.75 -14.47 -5.59
C ASP A 83 -1.39 -13.45 -4.49
N THR A 84 -2.34 -12.57 -4.18
CA THR A 84 -2.20 -11.50 -3.19
C THR A 84 -3.08 -11.71 -1.97
N HIS A 85 -3.90 -12.76 -1.94
CA HIS A 85 -4.82 -13.01 -0.84
C HIS A 85 -4.08 -13.25 0.47
N GLY A 86 -4.53 -12.56 1.52
CA GLY A 86 -3.91 -12.59 2.85
C GLY A 86 -2.55 -11.89 2.95
N LEU A 87 -2.09 -11.20 1.89
CA LEU A 87 -0.87 -10.40 1.93
C LEU A 87 -1.16 -8.95 2.35
N ASP A 88 -0.24 -8.42 3.13
CA ASP A 88 -0.14 -6.99 3.42
C ASP A 88 0.30 -6.20 2.19
N ARG A 89 0.27 -4.87 2.25
CA ARG A 89 0.62 -4.00 1.13
C ARG A 89 1.51 -2.83 1.55
N SER A 90 2.74 -2.82 1.07
CA SER A 90 3.61 -1.64 1.02
C SER A 90 3.43 -0.88 -0.27
N ARG A 91 3.50 0.45 -0.17
CA ARG A 91 3.30 1.32 -1.33
C ARG A 91 4.37 2.39 -1.41
N HIS A 92 5.06 2.46 -2.53
CA HIS A 92 6.07 3.48 -2.80
C HIS A 92 5.59 4.37 -3.95
N ARG A 93 5.87 5.67 -3.90
CA ARG A 93 5.38 6.62 -4.90
C ARG A 93 6.38 7.70 -5.24
N ILE A 94 6.21 8.26 -6.43
CA ILE A 94 6.68 9.60 -6.76
C ILE A 94 5.45 10.45 -7.01
N VAL A 95 5.34 11.58 -6.32
CA VAL A 95 4.25 12.54 -6.48
C VAL A 95 4.82 13.93 -6.76
N ASP A 96 4.13 14.69 -7.59
CA ASP A 96 4.34 16.12 -7.76
C ASP A 96 3.41 16.88 -6.79
N GLU A 97 3.99 17.63 -5.85
CA GLU A 97 3.27 18.46 -4.89
C GLU A 97 3.52 19.94 -5.16
N THR A 98 2.45 20.74 -5.12
CA THR A 98 2.51 22.18 -5.21
C THR A 98 2.86 22.77 -3.85
N PHE A 99 3.89 23.61 -3.78
CA PHE A 99 4.37 24.23 -2.54
C PHE A 99 4.45 25.76 -2.68
N GLY A 100 3.58 26.48 -1.97
CA GLY A 100 3.63 27.95 -1.89
C GLY A 100 3.43 28.65 -3.24
N GLY A 101 2.23 28.59 -3.81
CA GLY A 101 1.93 29.18 -5.12
C GLY A 101 2.23 28.19 -6.26
N ASP A 102 2.97 28.63 -7.30
CA ASP A 102 3.19 27.87 -8.56
C ASP A 102 4.45 26.98 -8.55
N ARG A 103 5.16 26.90 -7.42
CA ARG A 103 6.37 26.07 -7.32
C ARG A 103 5.98 24.61 -7.11
N ARG A 104 6.53 23.73 -7.95
CA ARG A 104 6.32 22.29 -7.91
C ARG A 104 7.52 21.57 -7.31
N ARG A 105 7.26 20.59 -6.46
CA ARG A 105 8.28 19.73 -5.85
C ARG A 105 7.94 18.27 -6.10
N VAL A 106 8.95 17.52 -6.55
CA VAL A 106 8.82 16.08 -6.69
C VAL A 106 9.13 15.45 -5.34
N ILE A 107 8.16 14.76 -4.76
CA ILE A 107 8.27 14.02 -3.51
C ILE A 107 8.39 12.54 -3.82
N LEU A 108 9.43 11.92 -3.28
CA LEU A 108 9.63 10.48 -3.29
C LEU A 108 9.14 9.94 -1.95
N GLU A 109 8.02 9.22 -1.97
CA GLU A 109 7.47 8.59 -0.77
C GLU A 109 7.87 7.11 -0.72
N LEU A 110 8.54 6.73 0.37
CA LEU A 110 9.02 5.36 0.59
C LEU A 110 8.38 4.79 1.84
N ASP A 111 7.73 3.64 1.68
CA ASP A 111 7.08 2.93 2.77
C ASP A 111 8.09 2.10 3.58
N LYS A 112 8.11 2.32 4.89
CA LYS A 112 9.04 1.69 5.84
C LYS A 112 8.36 0.78 6.87
N HIS A 113 7.05 0.50 6.75
CA HIS A 113 6.35 -0.31 7.77
C HIS A 113 6.72 -1.80 7.70
N SER A 114 7.09 -2.26 6.50
CA SER A 114 7.35 -3.67 6.21
C SER A 114 8.83 -4.06 6.34
N ARG A 115 9.14 -5.34 6.17
CA ARG A 115 10.54 -5.83 6.11
C ARG A 115 11.23 -5.33 4.83
N PRO A 116 12.56 -5.11 4.84
CA PRO A 116 13.29 -4.65 3.66
C PRO A 116 13.36 -5.67 2.53
N ASP A 117 13.52 -6.96 2.85
CA ASP A 117 13.66 -8.02 1.85
C ASP A 117 12.51 -8.03 0.80
N PRO A 118 11.22 -8.06 1.19
CA PRO A 118 10.13 -8.09 0.22
C PRO A 118 10.02 -6.80 -0.59
N GLN A 119 10.47 -5.65 -0.07
CA GLN A 119 10.45 -4.39 -0.82
C GLN A 119 11.47 -4.41 -1.97
N LEU A 120 12.68 -4.89 -1.69
CA LEU A 120 13.71 -5.07 -2.70
C LEU A 120 13.29 -6.13 -3.74
N ILE A 121 12.76 -7.28 -3.29
CA ILE A 121 12.27 -8.34 -4.18
C ILE A 121 11.14 -7.80 -5.07
N GLY A 122 10.18 -7.09 -4.50
CA GLY A 122 9.06 -6.51 -5.25
C GLY A 122 9.52 -5.48 -6.29
N ALA A 123 10.51 -4.64 -5.98
CA ALA A 123 11.08 -3.71 -6.96
C ALA A 123 11.74 -4.45 -8.14
N ILE A 124 12.47 -5.54 -7.88
CA ILE A 124 13.08 -6.37 -8.94
C ILE A 124 12.02 -7.19 -9.69
N MET A 125 10.95 -7.64 -9.04
CA MET A 125 9.82 -8.24 -9.74
C MET A 125 9.19 -7.25 -10.71
N ALA A 126 8.95 -6.01 -10.26
CA ALA A 126 8.35 -4.97 -11.10
C ALA A 126 9.22 -4.66 -12.32
N ILE A 127 10.54 -4.60 -12.16
CA ILE A 127 11.44 -4.35 -13.29
C ILE A 127 11.39 -5.45 -14.35
N ALA A 128 11.23 -6.70 -13.91
CA ALA A 128 11.14 -7.85 -14.81
C ALA A 128 9.87 -7.81 -15.69
N THR A 129 8.82 -7.11 -15.26
CA THR A 129 7.58 -6.91 -16.03
C THR A 129 7.67 -5.79 -17.06
N MET A 130 8.69 -4.92 -16.98
CA MET A 130 8.81 -3.77 -17.89
C MET A 130 9.21 -4.21 -19.32
N PRO A 131 8.83 -3.42 -20.36
CA PRO A 131 9.29 -3.63 -21.72
C PRO A 131 10.83 -3.64 -21.81
N PRO A 132 11.46 -4.38 -22.75
CA PRO A 132 12.91 -4.61 -22.77
C PRO A 132 13.79 -3.34 -22.65
N GLY A 133 13.44 -2.26 -23.36
CA GLY A 133 14.19 -1.01 -23.29
C GLY A 133 14.10 -0.32 -21.93
N ALA A 134 12.90 -0.25 -21.36
CA ALA A 134 12.70 0.34 -20.03
C ALA A 134 13.29 -0.53 -18.91
N ARG A 135 13.22 -1.86 -19.08
CA ARG A 135 13.83 -2.83 -18.17
C ARG A 135 15.34 -2.64 -18.09
N GLU A 136 16.02 -2.47 -19.23
CA GLU A 136 17.47 -2.22 -19.26
C GLU A 136 17.85 -0.90 -18.57
N ILE A 137 17.07 0.17 -18.79
CA ILE A 137 17.29 1.47 -18.12
C ILE A 137 17.20 1.32 -16.60
N GLY A 138 16.13 0.70 -16.10
CA GLY A 138 15.96 0.54 -14.67
C GLY A 138 16.97 -0.45 -14.07
N LEU A 139 17.36 -1.51 -14.78
CA LEU A 139 18.37 -2.46 -14.30
C LEU A 139 19.71 -1.75 -14.12
N ARG A 140 20.12 -0.90 -15.08
CA ARG A 140 21.32 -0.07 -14.93
C ARG A 140 21.22 0.90 -13.76
N ALA A 141 20.03 1.45 -13.49
CA ALA A 141 19.79 2.31 -12.34
C ALA A 141 19.99 1.54 -11.02
N ILE A 142 19.44 0.33 -10.91
CA ILE A 142 19.63 -0.53 -9.73
C ILE A 142 21.09 -1.00 -9.61
N GLU A 143 21.75 -1.39 -10.70
CA GLU A 143 23.16 -1.78 -10.69
C GLU A 143 24.07 -0.63 -10.23
N ARG A 144 23.70 0.63 -10.54
CA ARG A 144 24.40 1.80 -9.99
C ARG A 144 24.23 1.90 -8.47
N VAL A 145 23.02 1.67 -7.97
CA VAL A 145 22.74 1.61 -6.53
C VAL A 145 23.56 0.51 -5.85
N LEU A 146 23.68 -0.67 -6.45
CA LEU A 146 24.51 -1.75 -5.89
C LEU A 146 26.00 -1.38 -5.80
N ARG A 147 26.52 -0.61 -6.76
CA ARG A 147 27.90 -0.11 -6.73
C ARG A 147 28.12 1.05 -5.75
N SER A 148 27.08 1.82 -5.48
CA SER A 148 27.13 2.99 -4.61
C SER A 148 25.84 3.08 -3.79
N PRO A 149 25.70 2.25 -2.74
CA PRO A 149 24.50 2.20 -1.91
C PRO A 149 24.22 3.53 -1.19
N GLY A 150 22.95 3.77 -0.86
CA GLY A 150 22.53 4.92 -0.06
C GLY A 150 22.33 6.22 -0.84
N GLN A 151 22.68 6.26 -2.13
CA GLN A 151 22.35 7.40 -2.99
C GLN A 151 20.90 7.30 -3.47
N LEU A 152 20.12 8.35 -3.23
CA LEU A 152 18.75 8.50 -3.73
C LEU A 152 18.73 9.43 -4.95
N PRO A 153 17.71 9.34 -5.83
CA PRO A 153 17.60 10.21 -7.00
C PRO A 153 17.66 11.69 -6.64
N GLU A 154 18.49 12.45 -7.34
CA GLU A 154 18.63 13.90 -7.14
C GLU A 154 17.37 14.66 -7.55
N GLY A 155 17.16 15.83 -6.97
CA GLY A 155 16.02 16.71 -7.29
C GLY A 155 14.68 16.27 -6.69
N MET A 156 14.66 15.24 -5.83
CA MET A 156 13.46 14.79 -5.12
C MET A 156 13.58 15.01 -3.61
N THR A 157 12.49 15.43 -2.98
CA THR A 157 12.39 15.44 -1.52
C THR A 157 11.92 14.07 -1.05
N VAL A 158 12.64 13.45 -0.12
CA VAL A 158 12.34 12.09 0.36
C VAL A 158 11.43 12.16 1.57
N ARG A 159 10.30 11.43 1.53
CA ARG A 159 9.38 11.25 2.64
C ARG A 159 9.32 9.77 3.01
N ARG A 160 9.84 9.42 4.20
CA ARG A 160 9.80 8.06 4.74
C ARG A 160 8.53 7.87 5.57
N MET A 161 7.74 6.87 5.22
CA MET A 161 6.41 6.63 5.78
C MET A 161 6.46 5.35 6.62
N TYR A 162 6.69 5.50 7.92
CA TYR A 162 6.89 4.37 8.85
C TYR A 162 5.58 3.65 9.22
N GLU A 163 4.44 4.31 9.06
CA GLU A 163 3.11 3.75 9.28
C GLU A 163 2.45 3.22 7.98
N GLY A 164 3.19 3.24 6.88
CA GLY A 164 2.67 2.94 5.56
C GLY A 164 2.10 4.15 4.83
N ILE A 165 1.94 4.02 3.52
CA ILE A 165 1.35 5.07 2.67
C ILE A 165 -0.15 4.79 2.48
N PRO A 166 -1.05 5.67 2.96
CA PRO A 166 -2.48 5.52 2.73
C PRO A 166 -2.79 5.46 1.24
N GLY A 167 -3.73 4.59 0.86
CA GLY A 167 -4.12 4.42 -0.54
C GLY A 167 -4.74 5.69 -1.12
N ALA A 168 -4.08 6.31 -2.08
CA ALA A 168 -4.63 7.33 -2.96
C ALA A 168 -4.66 6.74 -4.38
N ARG A 169 -5.73 7.01 -5.12
CA ARG A 169 -5.89 6.51 -6.49
C ARG A 169 -4.92 7.27 -7.41
N PRO A 170 -4.27 6.61 -8.40
CA PRO A 170 -3.62 7.32 -9.50
C PRO A 170 -4.59 8.34 -10.11
N PRO A 171 -4.15 9.56 -10.45
CA PRO A 171 -4.95 10.44 -11.27
C PRO A 171 -5.25 9.71 -12.57
N LEU A 172 -6.53 9.62 -12.90
CA LEU A 172 -6.96 9.18 -14.22
C LEU A 172 -6.29 10.07 -15.26
N ALA A 173 -5.83 9.48 -16.36
CA ALA A 173 -5.51 10.25 -17.56
C ALA A 173 -6.82 10.92 -18.00
N GLY A 174 -6.97 12.20 -17.64
CA GLY A 174 -8.22 12.94 -17.78
C GLY A 174 -9.10 12.94 -16.52
N SER A 175 -9.08 14.08 -15.84
CA SER A 175 -10.27 14.79 -15.35
C SER A 175 -10.71 14.72 -13.86
N PHE A 176 -11.03 15.93 -13.40
CA PHE A 176 -11.85 16.44 -12.29
C PHE A 176 -11.39 16.35 -10.82
N THR A 177 -11.10 17.54 -10.27
CA THR A 177 -11.13 17.90 -8.86
C THR A 177 -12.54 17.77 -8.28
N PRO A 178 -12.75 17.07 -7.15
CA PRO A 178 -13.97 17.20 -6.38
C PRO A 178 -13.89 18.47 -5.54
N VAL A 179 -14.90 19.32 -5.69
CA VAL A 179 -15.16 20.50 -4.87
C VAL A 179 -15.40 20.06 -3.41
N GLY A 180 -14.61 20.59 -2.49
CA GLY A 180 -14.77 20.48 -1.05
C GLY A 180 -13.69 21.29 -0.34
N GLY A 181 -14.09 22.33 0.39
CA GLY A 181 -13.20 23.33 1.00
C GLY A 181 -12.33 22.82 2.17
N PRO A 182 -11.50 23.71 2.76
CA PRO A 182 -10.31 23.34 3.55
C PRO A 182 -10.56 22.80 4.97
N ASP A 183 -11.80 22.65 5.44
CA ASP A 183 -12.09 22.71 6.88
C ASP A 183 -12.51 21.40 7.59
N ASP A 184 -12.22 20.20 7.07
CA ASP A 184 -12.69 18.96 7.76
C ASP A 184 -11.70 17.78 7.77
N VAL A 185 -10.39 18.06 7.84
CA VAL A 185 -9.34 17.02 7.68
C VAL A 185 -8.68 16.55 8.99
N THR A 186 -9.11 17.02 10.16
CA THR A 186 -8.45 16.70 11.44
C THR A 186 -9.42 16.41 12.57
N ARG A 187 -10.23 15.35 12.41
CA ARG A 187 -10.65 14.58 13.60
C ARG A 187 -9.61 13.48 13.80
N SER A 188 -9.01 13.42 14.99
CA SER A 188 -7.88 12.52 15.26
C SER A 188 -8.35 11.07 15.34
N TRP A 189 -7.60 10.17 14.71
CA TRP A 189 -7.79 8.71 14.80
C TRP A 189 -7.26 8.13 16.13
N GLU A 190 -7.07 9.01 17.11
CA GLU A 190 -6.44 8.70 18.39
C GLU A 190 -7.32 7.74 19.21
N GLY A 191 -6.74 6.66 19.71
CA GLY A 191 -7.47 5.61 20.43
C GLY A 191 -8.30 4.66 19.55
N ILE A 192 -8.32 4.82 18.22
CA ILE A 192 -8.99 3.91 17.29
C ILE A 192 -7.99 2.84 16.82
N PRO A 193 -8.23 1.54 17.09
CA PRO A 193 -7.37 0.48 16.58
C PRO A 193 -7.22 0.50 15.05
N ALA A 194 -6.02 0.18 14.55
CA ALA A 194 -5.70 0.29 13.11
C ALA A 194 -6.68 -0.49 12.21
N GLU A 195 -7.13 -1.67 12.64
CA GLU A 195 -8.09 -2.48 11.89
C GLU A 195 -9.49 -1.83 11.82
N ARG A 196 -9.90 -1.14 12.90
CA ARG A 196 -11.15 -0.36 12.96
C ARG A 196 -11.06 0.87 12.05
N ARG A 197 -9.92 1.57 12.06
CA ARG A 197 -9.66 2.71 11.18
C ARG A 197 -9.74 2.30 9.71
N TRP A 198 -9.06 1.23 9.33
CA TRP A 198 -9.10 0.70 7.96
C TRP A 198 -10.53 0.40 7.51
N ALA A 199 -11.32 -0.29 8.34
CA ALA A 199 -12.69 -0.64 7.99
C ALA A 199 -13.61 0.60 7.88
N MET A 200 -13.38 1.61 8.72
CA MET A 200 -14.07 2.91 8.63
C MET A 200 -13.71 3.62 7.32
N GLU A 201 -12.43 3.72 6.98
CA GLU A 201 -11.96 4.38 5.76
C GLU A 201 -12.49 3.67 4.49
N VAL A 202 -12.51 2.32 4.46
CA VAL A 202 -13.03 1.53 3.34
C VAL A 202 -14.51 1.80 3.05
N LEU A 203 -15.31 2.05 4.09
CA LEU A 203 -16.73 2.39 4.01
C LEU A 203 -17.01 3.90 3.96
N GLY A 204 -15.96 4.73 3.85
CA GLY A 204 -16.05 6.18 3.73
C GLY A 204 -16.46 6.89 5.02
N LEU A 205 -16.23 6.27 6.18
CA LEU A 205 -16.42 6.86 7.50
C LEU A 205 -15.15 7.61 7.93
N ARG A 206 -15.30 8.65 8.76
CA ARG A 206 -14.20 9.48 9.29
C ARG A 206 -14.07 9.28 10.80
N ALA A 207 -12.91 9.64 11.34
CA ALA A 207 -12.73 9.79 12.77
C ALA A 207 -13.83 10.67 13.38
N GLY A 208 -14.43 10.23 14.48
CA GLY A 208 -15.51 10.94 15.16
C GLY A 208 -16.92 10.79 14.55
N MET A 209 -17.11 9.93 13.54
CA MET A 209 -18.47 9.46 13.19
C MET A 209 -18.92 8.36 14.17
N ALA A 210 -20.19 8.39 14.56
CA ALA A 210 -20.81 7.27 15.28
C ALA A 210 -20.89 6.03 14.37
N LEU A 211 -20.62 4.85 14.94
CA LEU A 211 -20.66 3.57 14.22
C LEU A 211 -22.03 2.93 14.41
N GLU A 212 -22.95 3.24 13.50
CA GLU A 212 -24.31 2.70 13.50
C GLU A 212 -24.47 1.53 12.53
N HIS A 213 -25.21 0.49 12.95
CA HIS A 213 -25.43 -0.71 12.14
C HIS A 213 -26.04 -0.38 10.77
N ASP A 214 -27.06 0.47 10.74
CA ASP A 214 -27.80 0.78 9.52
C ASP A 214 -27.00 1.64 8.54
N ASP A 215 -26.16 2.54 9.04
CA ASP A 215 -25.27 3.36 8.20
C ASP A 215 -24.17 2.49 7.55
N VAL A 216 -23.57 1.58 8.31
CA VAL A 216 -22.60 0.59 7.79
C VAL A 216 -23.23 -0.25 6.66
N GLN A 217 -24.45 -0.73 6.87
CA GLN A 217 -25.17 -1.56 5.89
C GLN A 217 -25.62 -0.75 4.66
N HIS A 218 -26.04 0.50 4.85
CA HIS A 218 -26.41 1.40 3.76
C HIS A 218 -25.20 1.72 2.87
N ARG A 219 -24.08 2.12 3.47
CA ARG A 219 -22.83 2.44 2.78
C ARG A 219 -22.27 1.24 2.05
N PHE A 220 -22.26 0.06 2.68
CA PHE A 220 -21.87 -1.18 2.04
C PHE A 220 -22.69 -1.46 0.77
N ARG A 221 -24.03 -1.44 0.86
CA ARG A 221 -24.92 -1.68 -0.30
C ARG A 221 -24.73 -0.64 -1.41
N ARG A 222 -24.45 0.62 -1.05
CA ARG A 222 -24.14 1.67 -2.04
C ARG A 222 -22.81 1.41 -2.73
N LEU A 223 -21.76 1.08 -1.97
CA LEU A 223 -20.41 0.88 -2.49
C LEU A 223 -20.27 -0.42 -3.31
N VAL A 224 -20.98 -1.49 -2.93
CA VAL A 224 -21.05 -2.74 -3.73
C VAL A 224 -21.75 -2.49 -5.07
N ARG A 225 -22.87 -1.75 -5.08
CA ARG A 225 -23.54 -1.36 -6.34
C ARG A 225 -22.63 -0.54 -7.25
N LEU A 226 -21.82 0.35 -6.69
CA LEU A 226 -20.85 1.15 -7.44
C LEU A 226 -19.64 0.35 -7.93
N ALA A 227 -19.28 -0.74 -7.23
CA ALA A 227 -18.19 -1.63 -7.62
C ALA A 227 -18.61 -2.70 -8.63
N HIS A 228 -19.92 -2.92 -8.82
CA HIS A 228 -20.44 -3.98 -9.67
C HIS A 228 -20.19 -3.69 -11.17
N PRO A 229 -19.75 -4.69 -11.97
CA PRO A 229 -19.44 -4.51 -13.39
C PRO A 229 -20.65 -4.06 -14.23
N ASP A 230 -21.87 -4.44 -13.84
CA ASP A 230 -23.11 -4.04 -14.54
C ASP A 230 -23.48 -2.54 -14.41
N HIS A 231 -22.75 -1.78 -13.58
CA HIS A 231 -22.96 -0.33 -13.40
C HIS A 231 -21.79 0.53 -13.92
N GLY A 232 -20.99 0.01 -14.86
CA GLY A 232 -20.00 0.80 -15.60
C GLY A 232 -18.60 0.85 -15.00
N ALA A 233 -18.24 -0.12 -14.15
CA ALA A 233 -16.87 -0.27 -13.65
C ALA A 233 -16.01 -1.13 -14.60
N VAL A 234 -14.72 -0.76 -14.72
CA VAL A 234 -13.68 -1.49 -15.47
C VAL A 234 -13.62 -2.95 -14.98
N ARG A 235 -13.57 -3.91 -15.91
CA ARG A 235 -13.75 -5.35 -15.67
C ARG A 235 -12.71 -6.00 -14.72
N ASP A 236 -11.60 -5.32 -14.44
CA ASP A 236 -10.53 -5.80 -13.57
C ASP A 236 -10.56 -5.07 -12.21
N GLY A 237 -10.74 -5.82 -11.10
CA GLY A 237 -10.71 -5.26 -9.73
C GLY A 237 -12.05 -5.19 -9.00
N ALA A 238 -13.18 -5.50 -9.66
CA ALA A 238 -14.51 -5.44 -9.04
C ALA A 238 -14.69 -6.50 -7.94
N ALA A 239 -14.19 -7.72 -8.16
CA ALA A 239 -14.27 -8.80 -7.19
C ALA A 239 -13.43 -8.50 -5.95
N GLU A 240 -12.22 -7.99 -6.13
CA GLU A 240 -11.30 -7.56 -5.06
C GLU A 240 -11.90 -6.41 -4.26
N ARG A 241 -12.56 -5.45 -4.93
CA ARG A 241 -13.23 -4.33 -4.26
C ARG A 241 -14.44 -4.79 -3.46
N ILE A 242 -15.24 -5.72 -3.98
CA ILE A 242 -16.39 -6.28 -3.25
C ILE A 242 -15.92 -7.08 -2.03
N ALA A 243 -14.83 -7.84 -2.15
CA ALA A 243 -14.23 -8.57 -1.04
C ALA A 243 -13.72 -7.62 0.06
N GLU A 244 -13.00 -6.55 -0.30
CA GLU A 244 -12.53 -5.53 0.65
C GLU A 244 -13.69 -4.83 1.38
N LEU A 245 -14.78 -4.52 0.68
CA LEU A 245 -16.00 -3.96 1.28
C LEU A 245 -16.69 -4.95 2.23
N ALA A 246 -16.67 -6.25 1.92
CA ALA A 246 -17.24 -7.28 2.76
C ALA A 246 -16.44 -7.46 4.06
N ASP A 247 -15.11 -7.47 3.98
CA ASP A 247 -14.22 -7.60 5.13
C ASP A 247 -14.34 -6.37 6.06
N ALA A 248 -14.38 -5.16 5.50
CA ALA A 248 -14.59 -3.94 6.28
C ALA A 248 -15.95 -3.93 6.99
N ARG A 249 -17.02 -4.34 6.30
CA ARG A 249 -18.35 -4.49 6.90
C ARG A 249 -18.33 -5.49 8.05
N ALA A 250 -17.74 -6.67 7.87
CA ALA A 250 -17.69 -7.72 8.89
C ALA A 250 -16.99 -7.23 10.17
N LEU A 251 -15.88 -6.50 10.01
CA LEU A 251 -15.15 -5.93 11.13
C LEU A 251 -15.99 -4.90 11.89
N LEU A 252 -16.61 -3.94 11.20
CA LEU A 252 -17.42 -2.90 11.87
C LEU A 252 -18.66 -3.49 12.58
N LEU A 253 -19.31 -4.48 11.98
CA LEU A 253 -20.45 -5.15 12.63
C LEU A 253 -20.03 -5.92 13.87
N THR A 254 -18.87 -6.58 13.84
CA THR A 254 -18.29 -7.24 15.02
C THR A 254 -18.01 -6.23 16.12
N VAL A 255 -17.41 -5.09 15.77
CA VAL A 255 -17.13 -3.99 16.68
C VAL A 255 -18.43 -3.45 17.33
N ILE A 256 -19.47 -3.20 16.54
CA ILE A 256 -20.79 -2.71 17.02
C ILE A 256 -21.41 -3.74 17.98
N ALA A 257 -21.39 -5.03 17.64
CA ALA A 257 -21.93 -6.10 18.48
C ALA A 257 -21.18 -6.23 19.81
N THR A 258 -19.86 -6.07 19.81
CA THR A 258 -19.04 -6.09 21.04
C THR A 258 -19.33 -4.90 21.94
N HIS A 259 -19.49 -3.69 21.38
CA HIS A 259 -19.86 -2.49 22.17
C HIS A 259 -21.30 -2.57 22.71
N SER A 260 -22.21 -3.19 21.97
CA SER A 260 -23.60 -3.41 22.42
C SER A 260 -23.66 -4.42 23.56
N ARG A 261 -22.82 -5.46 23.54
CA ARG A 261 -22.72 -6.44 24.64
C ARG A 261 -22.11 -5.85 25.91
N SER A 262 -21.06 -5.04 25.81
CA SER A 262 -20.48 -4.36 26.99
C SER A 262 -21.43 -3.34 27.62
N ALA A 263 -22.37 -2.78 26.85
CA ALA A 263 -23.37 -1.84 27.36
C ALA A 263 -24.56 -2.51 28.07
N ASN A 264 -24.75 -3.82 27.87
CA ASN A 264 -25.93 -4.56 28.34
C ASN A 264 -25.62 -5.56 29.47
N GLU A 265 -24.39 -5.54 30.01
CA GLU A 265 -23.97 -6.36 31.14
C GLU A 265 -24.40 -5.66 32.44
N PRO A 266 -25.43 -6.14 33.17
CA PRO A 266 -25.84 -5.52 34.42
C PRO A 266 -24.73 -5.70 35.43
N THR A 267 -24.21 -4.59 35.96
CA THR A 267 -23.25 -4.52 37.06
C THR A 267 -23.81 -5.24 38.29
N SER A 268 -23.63 -6.57 38.32
CA SER A 268 -24.11 -7.45 39.38
C SER A 268 -22.91 -7.87 40.19
N MET A 269 -22.52 -7.06 41.17
CA MET A 269 -21.85 -7.49 42.42
C MET A 269 -21.40 -6.27 43.25
N THR A 270 -22.36 -5.65 43.93
CA THR A 270 -22.12 -4.90 45.18
C THR A 270 -23.30 -5.13 46.12
N ALA A 271 -23.43 -6.34 46.68
CA ALA A 271 -24.27 -6.59 47.86
C ALA A 271 -23.98 -7.95 48.53
N GLU A 272 -22.89 -8.03 49.29
CA GLU A 272 -22.73 -8.91 50.47
C GLU A 272 -21.52 -8.35 51.24
N ARG A 273 -21.56 -7.92 52.51
CA ARG A 273 -22.58 -7.89 53.56
C ARG A 273 -22.25 -6.69 54.44
N ALA A 274 -23.27 -5.93 54.81
CA ALA A 274 -23.24 -5.08 55.97
C ALA A 274 -23.26 -5.98 57.23
N GLY A 275 -22.44 -5.63 58.22
CA GLY A 275 -22.90 -5.68 59.60
C GLY A 275 -23.84 -4.53 59.85
#